data_AF-A0A950HS60-F1
#
_entry.id   AF-A0A950HS60-F1
#
_cell.length_a   1.000
_cell.length_b   1.000
_cell.length_c   1.000
_cell.angle_alpha   90.00
_cell.angle_beta   90.00
_cell.angle_gamma   90.00
#
_symmetry.space_group_name_H-M   'P 1'
#
loop_
_entity.id
_entity.type
_entity.pdbx_description
1 polymer ?
#
loop_
_entity_poly.entity_id
_entity_poly.type
_entity_poly.pdbx_seq_one_letter_code
_entity_poly.pdbx_strand_id
1 'polypeptide(L)'
;MNVRPAISEEELEALQRETFEYFVQEANPANGLIIDKTEAGWPASIAATGLALASYPVGIERGFLTRKLAVERTLATLRFFANSPHGPEPDATGHQGFYYHFLDMQTGRRAWNCELSTIDTTFLLAGALTAGAYFAGQTAEEREIRGLADALYRRCNWAWAQNGKATVTHGWRPETGFIDYRWEGYDEALLLYVLGLGSPTHPLSQDSYAAWLSTYEWDTCYGYDYLYAGPLFTHQLSHVWIDFRGIQDAFMRDKGLDYFENSRRATYVQQRYAIDNPHRFAGYGEHCWGITASDGPGPETLRLHSVERTFYDYVGRGVPYGPDDGTLAPWVVIAALPFAPELVLPAVHFCTHEAKLRQFNPYGFKAAFNPTHPGRPGNPFGCWVSPWHFGLNQGPIVLMIENYRSDMVWRLMRGCRHIQQGLWRAGFSGGWLEELRDEAPRSASVA
;
A
#
# COMPACT_ATOMS: atom_id res chain seq x y z
N MET A 1 32.02 -16.08 -14.09
CA MET A 1 30.65 -15.56 -13.96
C MET A 1 30.76 -14.08 -13.69
N ASN A 2 30.34 -13.23 -14.63
CA ASN A 2 30.24 -11.79 -14.34
C ASN A 2 29.12 -11.63 -13.31
N VAL A 3 29.48 -11.20 -12.09
CA VAL A 3 28.49 -10.79 -11.09
C VAL A 3 27.72 -9.63 -11.71
N ARG A 4 26.42 -9.81 -11.91
CA ARG A 4 25.55 -8.74 -12.43
C ARG A 4 25.54 -7.60 -11.39
N PRO A 5 25.60 -6.34 -11.81
CA PRO A 5 25.57 -5.23 -10.87
C PRO A 5 24.21 -5.22 -10.14
N ALA A 6 24.27 -5.09 -8.82
CA ALA A 6 23.13 -5.00 -7.91
C ALA A 6 23.40 -3.86 -6.94
N ILE A 7 22.34 -3.24 -6.41
CA ILE A 7 22.47 -2.14 -5.45
C ILE A 7 23.13 -2.67 -4.17
N SER A 8 24.02 -1.88 -3.56
CA SER A 8 24.63 -2.26 -2.29
C SER A 8 23.65 -2.13 -1.13
N GLU A 9 23.93 -2.78 0.01
CA GLU A 9 23.12 -2.62 1.22
C GLU A 9 23.15 -1.19 1.76
N GLU A 10 24.28 -0.51 1.66
CA GLU A 10 24.42 0.90 2.05
C GLU A 10 23.57 1.81 1.16
N GLU A 11 23.53 1.55 -0.14
CA GLU A 11 22.71 2.31 -1.09
C GLU A 11 21.21 2.05 -0.89
N LEU A 12 20.84 0.80 -0.57
CA LEU A 12 19.47 0.44 -0.22
C LEU A 12 19.03 1.08 1.11
N GLU A 13 19.93 1.19 2.09
CA GLU A 13 19.64 1.93 3.33
C GLU A 13 19.49 3.44 3.07
N ALA A 14 20.38 4.01 2.24
CA ALA A 14 20.26 5.41 1.86
C ALA A 14 18.93 5.70 1.17
N LEU A 15 18.49 4.82 0.26
CA LEU A 15 17.18 4.91 -0.37
C LEU A 15 16.05 4.83 0.65
N GLN A 16 16.10 3.87 1.58
CA GLN A 16 15.09 3.72 2.65
C GLN A 16 15.01 4.99 3.52
N ARG A 17 16.16 5.58 3.88
CA ARG A 17 16.25 6.81 4.69
C ARG A 17 15.70 8.02 3.94
N GLU A 18 16.12 8.22 2.69
CA GLU A 18 15.64 9.31 1.83
C GLU A 18 14.12 9.25 1.66
N THR A 19 13.57 8.08 1.34
CA THR A 19 12.12 7.87 1.22
C THR A 19 11.39 8.09 2.54
N PHE A 20 11.95 7.66 3.68
CA PHE A 20 11.36 7.92 5.01
C PHE A 20 11.23 9.42 5.31
N GLU A 21 12.12 10.26 4.79
CA GLU A 21 12.12 11.70 5.02
C GLU A 21 10.83 12.38 4.53
N TYR A 22 10.13 11.79 3.56
CA TYR A 22 8.79 12.24 3.14
C TYR A 22 7.83 12.32 4.34
N PHE A 23 7.80 11.29 5.18
CA PHE A 23 6.93 11.23 6.36
C PHE A 23 7.37 12.15 7.50
N VAL A 24 8.56 12.74 7.40
CA VAL A 24 9.06 13.73 8.35
C VAL A 24 8.74 15.14 7.88
N GLN A 25 9.06 15.44 6.62
CA GLN A 25 9.01 16.78 6.03
C GLN A 25 7.62 17.16 5.52
N GLU A 26 6.89 16.23 4.94
CA GLU A 26 5.56 16.48 4.35
C GLU A 26 4.41 16.24 5.36
N ALA A 27 4.74 16.27 6.65
CA ALA A 27 3.82 16.05 7.75
C ALA A 27 3.41 17.36 8.41
N ASN A 28 2.15 17.50 8.80
CA ASN A 28 1.72 18.55 9.70
C ASN A 28 1.99 18.08 11.14
N PRO A 29 2.93 18.70 11.88
CA PRO A 29 3.31 18.24 13.22
C PRO A 29 2.19 18.41 14.26
N ALA A 30 1.20 19.27 14.01
CA ALA A 30 0.12 19.53 14.96
C ALA A 30 -0.97 18.44 14.96
N ASN A 31 -1.26 17.84 13.80
CA ASN A 31 -2.34 16.85 13.64
C ASN A 31 -1.87 15.52 13.02
N GLY A 32 -0.60 15.42 12.61
CA GLY A 32 -0.01 14.21 12.05
C GLY A 32 -0.42 13.86 10.62
N LEU A 33 -1.24 14.70 9.97
CA LEU A 33 -1.64 14.50 8.57
C LEU A 33 -0.42 14.59 7.65
N ILE A 34 -0.45 13.82 6.55
CA ILE A 34 0.64 13.71 5.58
C ILE A 34 0.10 14.14 4.21
N ILE A 35 0.80 15.02 3.50
CA ILE A 35 0.38 15.43 2.16
C ILE A 35 0.26 14.22 1.23
N ASP A 36 -0.72 14.23 0.32
CA ASP A 36 -0.85 13.16 -0.68
C ASP A 36 0.25 13.23 -1.74
N LYS A 37 0.44 14.44 -2.28
CA LYS A 37 1.29 14.74 -3.43
C LYS A 37 2.05 16.03 -3.14
N THR A 38 3.34 16.09 -3.47
CA THR A 38 4.20 17.27 -3.22
C THR A 38 3.91 18.47 -4.13
N GLU A 39 2.75 18.50 -4.77
CA GLU A 39 2.32 19.65 -5.56
C GLU A 39 1.70 20.69 -4.63
N ALA A 40 1.97 21.97 -4.89
CA ALA A 40 1.55 23.05 -4.00
C ALA A 40 0.02 23.09 -3.85
N GLY A 41 -0.46 23.11 -2.60
CA GLY A 41 -1.88 23.19 -2.27
C GLY A 41 -2.62 21.85 -2.29
N TRP A 42 -1.91 20.71 -2.41
CA TRP A 42 -2.53 19.39 -2.28
C TRP A 42 -2.96 19.08 -0.84
N PRO A 43 -4.06 18.33 -0.67
CA PRO A 43 -4.56 17.92 0.63
C PRO A 43 -3.71 16.79 1.21
N ALA A 44 -3.98 16.47 2.47
CA ALA A 44 -3.51 15.26 3.10
C ALA A 44 -4.24 14.02 2.57
N SER A 45 -3.55 12.89 2.50
CA SER A 45 -4.15 11.57 2.26
C SER A 45 -4.14 10.72 3.52
N ILE A 46 -5.28 10.15 3.90
CA ILE A 46 -5.36 9.27 5.08
C ILE A 46 -4.58 7.96 4.86
N ALA A 47 -4.44 7.49 3.62
CA ALA A 47 -3.61 6.34 3.28
C ALA A 47 -2.13 6.63 3.54
N ALA A 48 -1.64 7.79 3.09
CA ALA A 48 -0.28 8.25 3.35
C ALA A 48 -0.03 8.42 4.86
N THR A 49 -1.01 8.93 5.61
CA THR A 49 -0.93 9.02 7.08
C THR A 49 -0.87 7.65 7.75
N GLY A 50 -1.62 6.65 7.28
CA GLY A 50 -1.51 5.26 7.73
C GLY A 50 -0.12 4.66 7.50
N LEU A 51 0.42 4.85 6.30
CA LEU A 51 1.76 4.40 5.95
C LEU A 51 2.84 5.08 6.79
N ALA A 52 2.68 6.36 7.13
CA ALA A 52 3.58 7.06 8.04
C ALA A 52 3.57 6.45 9.45
N LEU A 53 2.39 6.16 10.00
CA LEU A 53 2.25 5.49 11.30
C LEU A 53 2.94 4.12 11.33
N ALA A 54 2.83 3.35 10.25
CA ALA A 54 3.55 2.08 10.11
C ALA A 54 5.07 2.27 9.93
N SER A 55 5.50 3.38 9.34
CA SER A 55 6.91 3.66 9.04
C SER A 55 7.69 4.19 10.24
N TYR A 56 7.05 4.85 11.21
CA TYR A 56 7.74 5.38 12.40
C TYR A 56 8.51 4.30 13.21
N PRO A 57 7.96 3.10 13.45
CA PRO A 57 8.73 1.97 13.98
C PRO A 57 10.02 1.68 13.20
N VAL A 58 9.96 1.65 11.86
CA VAL A 58 11.14 1.44 10.99
C VAL A 58 12.17 2.55 11.22
N GLY A 59 11.70 3.80 11.25
CA GLY A 59 12.55 4.95 11.48
C GLY A 59 13.27 4.89 12.84
N ILE A 60 12.67 4.28 13.87
CA ILE A 60 13.34 4.08 15.16
C ILE A 60 14.41 2.98 15.06
N GLU A 61 14.05 1.80 14.56
CA GLU A 61 14.96 0.65 14.48
C GLU A 61 16.16 0.92 13.56
N ARG A 62 16.00 1.79 12.56
CA ARG A 62 17.07 2.23 11.65
C ARG A 62 17.76 3.53 12.06
N GLY A 63 17.35 4.15 13.17
CA GLY A 63 17.94 5.41 13.65
C GLY A 63 17.72 6.60 12.71
N PHE A 64 16.63 6.60 11.94
CA PHE A 64 16.19 7.73 11.12
C PHE A 64 15.39 8.75 11.96
N LEU A 65 14.69 8.25 12.98
CA LEU A 65 13.84 9.03 13.87
C LEU A 65 14.02 8.57 15.32
N THR A 66 14.14 9.51 16.26
CA THR A 66 14.20 9.12 17.68
C THR A 66 12.86 8.57 18.17
N ARG A 67 12.90 7.61 19.11
CA ARG A 67 11.67 7.06 19.72
C ARG A 67 10.77 8.15 20.33
N LYS A 68 11.37 9.16 20.96
CA LYS A 68 10.63 10.29 21.54
C LYS A 68 9.82 11.03 20.48
N LEU A 69 10.46 11.44 19.38
CA LEU A 69 9.79 12.17 18.30
C LEU A 69 8.75 11.31 17.57
N ALA A 70 9.02 10.02 17.43
CA ALA A 70 8.05 9.07 16.88
C ALA A 70 6.79 8.92 17.74
N VAL A 71 6.94 8.85 19.07
CA VAL A 71 5.82 8.84 20.03
C VAL A 71 5.02 10.14 19.93
N GLU A 72 5.69 11.30 19.90
CA GLU A 72 5.05 12.61 19.75
C GLU A 72 4.21 12.70 18.48
N ARG A 73 4.78 12.31 17.32
CA ARG A 73 4.08 12.31 16.02
C ARG A 73 2.92 11.31 15.99
N THR A 74 3.12 10.12 16.52
CA THR A 74 2.08 9.08 16.61
C THR A 74 0.90 9.59 17.44
N LEU A 75 1.15 10.16 18.62
CA LEU A 75 0.09 10.70 19.47
C LEU A 75 -0.63 11.90 18.83
N ALA A 76 0.08 12.81 18.16
CA ALA A 76 -0.55 13.92 17.45
C ALA A 76 -1.58 13.39 16.42
N THR A 77 -1.17 12.39 15.64
CA THR A 77 -2.01 11.73 14.62
C THR A 77 -3.23 11.05 15.25
N LEU A 78 -3.00 10.15 16.22
CA LEU A 78 -4.07 9.35 16.81
C LEU A 78 -5.06 10.22 17.61
N ARG A 79 -4.58 11.24 18.33
CA ARG A 79 -5.43 12.19 19.04
C ARG A 79 -6.25 13.04 18.07
N PHE A 80 -5.69 13.45 16.94
CA PHE A 80 -6.43 14.16 15.90
C PHE A 80 -7.63 13.32 15.42
N PHE A 81 -7.40 12.12 14.90
CA PHE A 81 -8.49 11.25 14.40
C PHE A 81 -9.46 10.81 15.50
N ALA A 82 -8.99 10.68 16.74
CA ALA A 82 -9.85 10.29 17.84
C ALA A 82 -10.88 11.38 18.18
N ASN A 83 -10.48 12.65 18.07
CA ASN A 83 -11.25 13.83 18.48
C ASN A 83 -11.83 14.64 17.30
N SER A 84 -11.52 14.25 16.05
CA SER A 84 -11.97 14.96 14.85
C SER A 84 -13.50 14.90 14.69
N PRO A 85 -14.13 15.89 14.04
CA PRO A 85 -15.55 15.83 13.70
C PRO A 85 -15.90 14.52 12.95
N HIS A 86 -16.83 13.76 13.52
CA HIS A 86 -17.20 12.44 13.00
C HIS A 86 -18.73 12.33 12.88
N GLY A 87 -19.26 12.47 11.67
CA GLY A 87 -20.69 12.62 11.43
C GLY A 87 -21.04 12.70 9.94
N PRO A 88 -22.35 12.73 9.60
CA PRO A 88 -22.81 12.74 8.20
C PRO A 88 -22.62 14.09 7.50
N GLU A 89 -22.11 15.11 8.21
CA GLU A 89 -21.96 16.47 7.70
C GLU A 89 -20.93 16.53 6.54
N PRO A 90 -21.16 17.39 5.52
CA PRO A 90 -20.29 17.50 4.35
C PRO A 90 -18.81 17.81 4.64
N ASP A 91 -18.51 18.49 5.75
CA ASP A 91 -17.16 18.93 6.12
C ASP A 91 -16.57 18.18 7.31
N ALA A 92 -17.21 17.09 7.77
CA ALA A 92 -16.65 16.20 8.79
C ALA A 92 -15.34 15.55 8.32
N THR A 93 -14.52 15.08 9.26
CA THR A 93 -13.29 14.31 8.96
C THR A 93 -13.62 12.87 8.59
N GLY A 94 -14.71 12.34 9.14
CA GLY A 94 -15.14 10.97 8.86
C GLY A 94 -16.60 10.72 9.23
N HIS A 95 -17.12 9.56 8.85
CA HIS A 95 -18.46 9.07 9.19
C HIS A 95 -18.41 7.56 9.48
N GLN A 96 -19.22 7.06 10.43
CA GLN A 96 -19.33 5.62 10.74
C GLN A 96 -17.97 4.91 11.03
N GLY A 97 -17.05 5.66 11.65
CA GLY A 97 -15.67 5.23 11.91
C GLY A 97 -14.72 5.27 10.71
N PHE A 98 -15.21 5.45 9.49
CA PHE A 98 -14.38 5.66 8.30
C PHE A 98 -14.06 7.13 8.07
N TYR A 99 -13.05 7.41 7.24
CA TYR A 99 -12.51 8.75 6.99
C TYR A 99 -12.50 9.10 5.49
N TYR A 100 -12.56 10.40 5.20
CA TYR A 100 -12.45 10.90 3.82
C TYR A 100 -11.05 10.71 3.25
N HIS A 101 -11.00 10.29 1.98
CA HIS A 101 -9.76 10.05 1.23
C HIS A 101 -8.77 11.20 1.43
N PHE A 102 -9.26 12.43 1.19
CA PHE A 102 -8.50 13.65 1.32
C PHE A 102 -9.03 14.57 2.40
N LEU A 103 -8.11 15.09 3.21
CA LEU A 103 -8.39 16.05 4.26
C LEU A 103 -7.57 17.32 4.03
N ASP A 104 -8.16 18.48 4.31
CA ASP A 104 -7.44 19.73 4.38
C ASP A 104 -6.31 19.62 5.41
N MET A 105 -5.10 19.99 5.00
CA MET A 105 -3.88 19.73 5.76
C MET A 105 -3.88 20.39 7.16
N GLN A 106 -4.57 21.53 7.29
CA GLN A 106 -4.55 22.33 8.52
C GLN A 106 -5.74 22.00 9.42
N THR A 107 -6.94 22.00 8.84
CA THR A 107 -8.18 21.85 9.59
C THR A 107 -8.61 20.40 9.78
N GLY A 108 -8.12 19.50 8.92
CA GLY A 108 -8.53 18.10 8.93
C GLY A 108 -9.96 17.86 8.45
N ARG A 109 -10.61 18.85 7.82
CA ARG A 109 -11.93 18.71 7.20
C ARG A 109 -11.81 18.08 5.82
N ARG A 110 -12.86 17.41 5.35
CA ARG A 110 -12.92 16.83 3.99
C ARG A 110 -12.52 17.84 2.91
N ALA A 111 -11.66 17.42 1.98
CA ALA A 111 -11.22 18.22 0.83
C ALA A 111 -11.93 17.83 -0.48
N TRP A 112 -12.10 18.80 -1.39
CA TRP A 112 -12.53 18.64 -2.81
C TRP A 112 -13.77 17.76 -3.06
N ASN A 113 -14.66 17.59 -2.08
CA ASN A 113 -15.79 16.66 -2.14
C ASN A 113 -15.39 15.19 -2.38
N CYS A 114 -14.18 14.79 -1.98
CA CYS A 114 -13.74 13.39 -2.08
C CYS A 114 -14.68 12.44 -1.32
N GLU A 115 -14.68 11.17 -1.68
CA GLU A 115 -15.40 10.13 -0.95
C GLU A 115 -14.76 9.83 0.40
N LEU A 116 -15.59 9.38 1.33
CA LEU A 116 -15.17 8.54 2.42
C LEU A 116 -14.67 7.23 1.82
N SER A 117 -13.40 6.91 2.04
CA SER A 117 -12.71 5.82 1.37
C SER A 117 -12.51 4.64 2.32
N THR A 118 -13.07 3.50 1.95
CA THR A 118 -13.00 2.28 2.79
C THR A 118 -11.59 1.67 2.80
N ILE A 119 -10.88 1.71 1.67
CA ILE A 119 -9.51 1.18 1.57
C ILE A 119 -8.48 2.11 2.21
N ASP A 120 -8.61 3.42 2.04
CA ASP A 120 -7.64 4.35 2.64
C ASP A 120 -7.83 4.42 4.16
N THR A 121 -9.08 4.30 4.64
CA THR A 121 -9.35 4.07 6.07
C THR A 121 -8.67 2.78 6.53
N THR A 122 -8.76 1.70 5.75
CA THR A 122 -8.12 0.42 6.11
C THR A 122 -6.60 0.59 6.27
N PHE A 123 -5.93 1.31 5.38
CA PHE A 123 -4.49 1.61 5.49
C PHE A 123 -4.18 2.50 6.70
N LEU A 124 -5.02 3.50 6.99
CA LEU A 124 -4.90 4.31 8.22
C LEU A 124 -4.95 3.44 9.48
N LEU A 125 -5.93 2.55 9.57
CA LEU A 125 -6.10 1.66 10.73
C LEU A 125 -4.96 0.65 10.83
N ALA A 126 -4.50 0.08 9.72
CA ALA A 126 -3.37 -0.84 9.71
C ALA A 126 -2.09 -0.15 10.22
N GLY A 127 -1.87 1.10 9.83
CA GLY A 127 -0.82 1.98 10.38
C GLY A 127 -0.96 2.20 11.89
N ALA A 128 -2.15 2.59 12.35
CA ALA A 128 -2.44 2.79 13.76
C ALA A 128 -2.22 1.51 14.59
N LEU A 129 -2.67 0.36 14.08
CA LEU A 129 -2.47 -0.95 14.72
C LEU A 129 -0.99 -1.37 14.75
N THR A 130 -0.23 -1.06 13.70
CA THR A 130 1.23 -1.28 13.67
C THR A 130 1.92 -0.46 14.78
N ALA A 131 1.57 0.83 14.89
CA ALA A 131 2.08 1.68 15.97
C ALA A 131 1.68 1.17 17.36
N GLY A 132 0.42 0.76 17.54
CA GLY A 132 -0.06 0.14 18.77
C GLY A 132 0.67 -1.16 19.14
N ALA A 133 1.01 -1.99 18.16
CA ALA A 133 1.78 -3.21 18.39
C ALA A 133 3.23 -2.90 18.79
N TYR A 134 3.85 -1.87 18.20
CA TYR A 134 5.25 -1.53 18.44
C TYR A 134 5.50 -0.75 19.74
N PHE A 135 4.65 0.22 20.06
CA PHE A 135 4.74 1.02 21.29
C PHE A 135 4.12 0.27 22.47
N ALA A 136 4.78 -0.79 22.92
CA ALA A 136 4.32 -1.72 23.97
C ALA A 136 4.84 -1.39 25.40
N GLY A 137 5.56 -0.28 25.57
CA GLY A 137 6.13 0.15 26.85
C GLY A 137 5.08 0.50 27.92
N GLN A 138 5.57 0.64 29.16
CA GLN A 138 4.75 0.97 30.35
C GLN A 138 4.68 2.48 30.63
N THR A 139 5.05 3.34 29.68
CA THR A 139 4.85 4.78 29.81
C THR A 139 3.38 5.15 29.59
N ALA A 140 2.98 6.35 30.03
CA ALA A 140 1.60 6.82 29.83
C ALA A 140 1.29 7.03 28.35
N GLU A 141 2.25 7.58 27.62
CA GLU A 141 2.19 7.89 26.19
C GLU A 141 2.03 6.63 25.36
N GLU A 142 2.83 5.59 25.61
CA GLU A 142 2.74 4.33 24.85
C GLU A 142 1.45 3.56 25.20
N ARG A 143 0.97 3.61 26.45
CA ARG A 143 -0.37 3.10 26.80
C ARG A 143 -1.47 3.82 26.03
N GLU A 144 -1.37 5.14 25.91
CA GLU A 144 -2.35 5.94 25.18
C GLU A 144 -2.34 5.61 23.68
N ILE A 145 -1.18 5.45 23.05
CA ILE A 145 -1.06 5.01 21.65
C ILE A 145 -1.83 3.71 21.44
N ARG A 146 -1.62 2.71 22.29
CA ARG A 146 -2.32 1.41 22.21
C ARG A 146 -3.84 1.57 22.35
N GLY A 147 -4.26 2.35 23.33
CA GLY A 147 -5.69 2.61 23.57
C GLY A 147 -6.36 3.32 22.40
N LEU A 148 -5.73 4.36 21.85
CA LEU A 148 -6.27 5.11 20.72
C LEU A 148 -6.30 4.27 19.44
N ALA A 149 -5.24 3.51 19.14
CA ALA A 149 -5.20 2.63 17.97
C ALA A 149 -6.34 1.60 17.98
N ASP A 150 -6.54 0.92 19.12
CA ASP A 150 -7.65 -0.05 19.27
C ASP A 150 -9.02 0.64 19.21
N ALA A 151 -9.17 1.81 19.84
CA ALA A 151 -10.42 2.56 19.82
C ALA A 151 -10.81 3.05 18.41
N LEU A 152 -9.85 3.52 17.62
CA LEU A 152 -10.07 3.92 16.22
C LEU A 152 -10.50 2.73 15.37
N TYR A 153 -9.82 1.59 15.50
CA TYR A 153 -10.19 0.38 14.78
C TYR A 153 -11.60 -0.11 15.15
N ARG A 154 -11.92 -0.20 16.44
CA ARG A 154 -13.24 -0.64 16.94
C ARG A 154 -14.39 0.31 16.56
N ARG A 155 -14.09 1.57 16.25
CA ARG A 155 -15.08 2.56 15.81
C ARG A 155 -15.61 2.27 14.40
N CYS A 156 -14.85 1.58 13.56
CA CYS A 156 -15.20 1.36 12.16
C CYS A 156 -16.37 0.40 12.02
N ASN A 157 -17.45 0.89 11.39
CA ASN A 157 -18.67 0.14 11.16
C ASN A 157 -18.62 -0.63 9.83
N TRP A 158 -17.86 -1.73 9.77
CA TRP A 158 -17.65 -2.47 8.51
C TRP A 158 -18.96 -2.99 7.90
N ALA A 159 -19.91 -3.41 8.73
CA ALA A 159 -21.26 -3.79 8.28
C ALA A 159 -21.99 -2.64 7.54
N TRP A 160 -21.85 -1.40 8.00
CA TRP A 160 -22.42 -0.23 7.30
C TRP A 160 -21.81 -0.06 5.90
N ALA A 161 -20.50 -0.26 5.75
CA ALA A 161 -19.82 -0.14 4.45
C ALA A 161 -20.26 -1.19 3.42
N GLN A 162 -20.98 -2.24 3.84
CA GLN A 162 -21.60 -3.19 2.92
C GLN A 162 -22.86 -2.65 2.24
N ASN A 163 -23.45 -1.56 2.74
CA ASN A 163 -24.69 -0.96 2.21
C ASN A 163 -25.80 -2.00 1.93
N GLY A 164 -25.99 -2.94 2.87
CA GLY A 164 -26.99 -4.01 2.76
C GLY A 164 -26.73 -5.09 1.70
N LYS A 165 -25.55 -5.11 1.07
CA LYS A 165 -25.10 -6.16 0.12
C LYS A 165 -23.99 -7.03 0.73
N ALA A 166 -23.48 -8.01 -0.03
CA ALA A 166 -22.41 -8.89 0.45
C ALA A 166 -21.02 -8.23 0.39
N THR A 167 -20.65 -7.61 -0.72
CA THR A 167 -19.34 -6.92 -0.87
C THR A 167 -19.34 -5.54 -0.26
N VAL A 168 -18.16 -5.02 0.06
CA VAL A 168 -17.96 -3.66 0.61
C VAL A 168 -17.99 -2.61 -0.51
N THR A 169 -18.59 -1.44 -0.26
CA THR A 169 -18.53 -0.28 -1.18
C THR A 169 -17.12 0.27 -1.24
N HIS A 170 -16.69 0.85 -2.37
CA HIS A 170 -15.46 1.64 -2.38
C HIS A 170 -15.56 2.83 -1.41
N GLY A 171 -16.72 3.48 -1.33
CA GLY A 171 -16.89 4.65 -0.49
C GLY A 171 -18.30 5.21 -0.39
N TRP A 172 -18.39 6.38 0.24
CA TRP A 172 -19.63 7.11 0.50
C TRP A 172 -19.42 8.62 0.43
N ARG A 173 -20.46 9.36 0.04
CA ARG A 173 -20.48 10.83 0.03
C ARG A 173 -21.74 11.34 0.73
N PRO A 174 -21.65 12.38 1.57
CA PRO A 174 -22.80 13.08 2.16
C PRO A 174 -23.85 13.49 1.13
N GLU A 175 -23.39 13.89 -0.05
CA GLU A 175 -24.25 14.46 -1.08
C GLU A 175 -25.07 13.38 -1.81
N THR A 176 -24.52 12.19 -1.99
CA THR A 176 -25.05 11.18 -2.93
C THR A 176 -25.25 9.79 -2.31
N GLY A 177 -24.81 9.58 -1.07
CA GLY A 177 -24.79 8.25 -0.47
C GLY A 177 -23.60 7.42 -0.91
N PHE A 178 -23.75 6.11 -0.89
CA PHE A 178 -22.70 5.17 -1.30
C PHE A 178 -22.41 5.27 -2.80
N ILE A 179 -21.13 5.22 -3.17
CA ILE A 179 -20.75 5.17 -4.59
C ILE A 179 -21.05 3.78 -5.18
N ASP A 180 -21.26 3.73 -6.49
CA ASP A 180 -21.73 2.52 -7.18
C ASP A 180 -20.70 1.37 -7.13
N TYR A 181 -19.41 1.70 -7.11
CA TYR A 181 -18.31 0.75 -7.12
C TYR A 181 -18.22 -0.07 -5.82
N ARG A 182 -17.98 -1.37 -5.97
CA ARG A 182 -17.80 -2.34 -4.88
C ARG A 182 -16.50 -3.10 -5.11
N TRP A 183 -15.87 -3.51 -4.02
CA TRP A 183 -14.68 -4.33 -4.08
C TRP A 183 -15.04 -5.72 -4.62
N GLU A 184 -14.37 -6.11 -5.69
CA GLU A 184 -14.53 -7.32 -6.48
C GLU A 184 -13.13 -7.84 -6.78
N GLY A 185 -12.73 -8.91 -6.10
CA GLY A 185 -11.36 -9.40 -6.14
C GLY A 185 -11.01 -10.08 -7.46
N TYR A 186 -9.76 -10.35 -7.77
CA TYR A 186 -8.60 -10.01 -6.96
C TYR A 186 -8.19 -8.54 -7.16
N ASP A 187 -8.16 -7.80 -6.06
CA ASP A 187 -7.83 -6.37 -5.98
C ASP A 187 -7.00 -6.11 -4.69
N GLU A 188 -6.70 -4.85 -4.38
CA GLU A 188 -5.93 -4.47 -3.19
C GLU A 188 -6.67 -4.67 -1.85
N ALA A 189 -7.96 -5.05 -1.86
CA ALA A 189 -8.83 -5.02 -0.69
C ALA A 189 -8.70 -6.23 0.26
N LEU A 190 -7.74 -7.14 0.05
CA LEU A 190 -7.57 -8.31 0.93
C LEU A 190 -7.40 -7.91 2.41
N LEU A 191 -6.58 -6.91 2.71
CA LEU A 191 -6.43 -6.35 4.06
C LEU A 191 -7.73 -5.75 4.60
N LEU A 192 -8.54 -5.11 3.75
CA LEU A 192 -9.84 -4.54 4.11
C LEU A 192 -10.78 -5.66 4.57
N TYR A 193 -10.87 -6.75 3.83
CA TYR A 193 -11.70 -7.88 4.21
C TYR A 193 -11.19 -8.56 5.49
N VAL A 194 -9.87 -8.74 5.64
CA VAL A 194 -9.28 -9.30 6.87
C VAL A 194 -9.63 -8.42 8.08
N LEU A 195 -9.37 -7.11 8.02
CA LEU A 195 -9.67 -6.20 9.13
C LEU A 195 -11.19 -6.08 9.38
N GLY A 196 -12.02 -6.09 8.34
CA GLY A 196 -13.46 -6.02 8.48
C GLY A 196 -14.07 -7.28 9.10
N LEU A 197 -13.59 -8.46 8.73
CA LEU A 197 -13.99 -9.72 9.36
C LEU A 197 -13.47 -9.83 10.79
N GLY A 198 -12.26 -9.31 11.05
CA GLY A 198 -11.63 -9.32 12.37
C GLY A 198 -12.28 -8.41 13.40
N SER A 199 -13.21 -7.53 12.99
CA SER A 199 -13.78 -6.53 13.90
C SER A 199 -14.60 -7.18 15.01
N PRO A 200 -14.37 -6.80 16.28
CA PRO A 200 -15.14 -7.30 17.42
C PRO A 200 -16.44 -6.50 17.67
N THR A 201 -16.66 -5.38 16.99
CA THR A 201 -17.78 -4.46 17.24
C THR A 201 -18.78 -4.45 16.09
N HIS A 202 -18.29 -4.26 14.86
CA HIS A 202 -19.12 -4.10 13.66
C HIS A 202 -18.56 -4.91 12.49
N PRO A 203 -18.46 -6.26 12.61
CA PRO A 203 -17.83 -7.08 11.59
C PRO A 203 -18.60 -7.10 10.28
N LEU A 204 -17.88 -7.40 9.19
CA LEU A 204 -18.49 -7.82 7.93
C LEU A 204 -19.30 -9.11 8.12
N SER A 205 -20.34 -9.29 7.30
CA SER A 205 -21.10 -10.53 7.24
C SER A 205 -20.23 -11.73 6.83
N GLN A 206 -20.55 -12.93 7.31
CA GLN A 206 -19.78 -14.15 6.97
C GLN A 206 -19.64 -14.39 5.46
N ASP A 207 -20.67 -14.08 4.68
CA ASP A 207 -20.68 -14.29 3.23
C ASP A 207 -19.88 -13.22 2.45
N SER A 208 -19.41 -12.15 3.10
CA SER A 208 -18.78 -11.02 2.42
C SER A 208 -17.49 -11.43 1.72
N TYR A 209 -16.71 -12.30 2.37
CA TYR A 209 -15.43 -12.76 1.84
C TYR A 209 -15.63 -13.63 0.61
N ALA A 210 -16.52 -14.62 0.70
CA ALA A 210 -16.87 -15.48 -0.44
C ALA A 210 -17.41 -14.66 -1.63
N ALA A 211 -18.22 -13.62 -1.37
CA ALA A 211 -18.70 -12.73 -2.42
C ALA A 211 -17.57 -11.95 -3.10
N TRP A 212 -16.59 -11.46 -2.34
CA TRP A 212 -15.41 -10.79 -2.92
C TRP A 212 -14.50 -11.73 -3.71
N LEU A 213 -14.30 -12.96 -3.23
CA LEU A 213 -13.56 -13.99 -3.94
C LEU A 213 -14.22 -14.41 -5.26
N SER A 214 -15.52 -14.14 -5.45
CA SER A 214 -16.29 -14.69 -6.58
C SER A 214 -15.85 -14.19 -7.95
N THR A 215 -15.12 -13.07 -8.00
CA THR A 215 -14.59 -12.45 -9.22
C THR A 215 -13.11 -12.76 -9.45
N TYR A 216 -12.49 -13.60 -8.59
CA TYR A 216 -11.10 -14.01 -8.75
C TYR A 216 -10.85 -14.65 -10.11
N GLU A 217 -9.86 -14.14 -10.83
CA GLU A 217 -9.44 -14.68 -12.12
C GLU A 217 -8.12 -15.44 -11.98
N TRP A 218 -8.14 -16.74 -12.25
CA TRP A 218 -6.91 -17.54 -12.35
C TRP A 218 -6.45 -17.59 -13.80
N ASP A 219 -5.22 -17.18 -14.07
CA ASP A 219 -4.69 -17.10 -15.44
C ASP A 219 -3.27 -17.68 -15.55
N THR A 220 -2.87 -17.97 -16.79
CA THR A 220 -1.54 -18.45 -17.17
C THR A 220 -0.85 -17.42 -18.07
N CYS A 221 0.02 -16.61 -17.48
CA CYS A 221 0.80 -15.59 -18.20
C CYS A 221 2.27 -15.96 -18.22
N TYR A 222 2.90 -15.95 -19.39
CA TYR A 222 4.35 -16.17 -19.55
C TYR A 222 4.88 -17.46 -18.88
N GLY A 223 4.05 -18.51 -18.83
CA GLY A 223 4.40 -19.79 -18.20
C GLY A 223 4.18 -19.85 -16.68
N TYR A 224 3.52 -18.84 -16.09
CA TYR A 224 3.16 -18.80 -14.68
C TYR A 224 1.64 -18.85 -14.52
N ASP A 225 1.17 -19.85 -13.78
CA ASP A 225 -0.21 -19.91 -13.29
C ASP A 225 -0.31 -19.09 -12.01
N TYR A 226 -1.21 -18.10 -11.96
CA TYR A 226 -1.38 -17.23 -10.80
C TYR A 226 -2.78 -16.59 -10.77
N LEU A 227 -3.17 -16.13 -9.58
CA LEU A 227 -4.35 -15.29 -9.39
C LEU A 227 -4.02 -13.91 -9.96
N TYR A 228 -4.67 -13.55 -11.06
CA TYR A 228 -4.38 -12.39 -11.88
C TYR A 228 -4.94 -11.09 -11.29
N ALA A 229 -4.12 -10.04 -11.33
CA ALA A 229 -4.55 -8.65 -11.35
C ALA A 229 -3.56 -7.85 -12.21
N GLY A 230 -4.06 -6.84 -12.93
CA GLY A 230 -3.24 -6.12 -13.91
C GLY A 230 -2.16 -5.24 -13.25
N PRO A 231 -2.54 -4.26 -12.41
CA PRO A 231 -1.58 -3.39 -11.72
C PRO A 231 -0.82 -4.14 -10.61
N LEU A 232 0.51 -4.05 -10.58
CA LEU A 232 1.32 -4.84 -9.65
C LEU A 232 1.07 -4.50 -8.16
N PHE A 233 0.63 -3.28 -7.83
CA PHE A 233 0.39 -2.91 -6.43
C PHE A 233 -0.70 -3.76 -5.73
N THR A 234 -1.65 -4.29 -6.48
CA THR A 234 -2.74 -5.16 -5.97
C THR A 234 -2.16 -6.39 -5.27
N HIS A 235 -1.08 -6.95 -5.82
CA HIS A 235 -0.32 -8.06 -5.26
C HIS A 235 0.56 -7.69 -4.06
N GLN A 236 0.61 -6.42 -3.65
CA GLN A 236 1.64 -5.93 -2.72
C GLN A 236 1.08 -5.20 -1.51
N LEU A 237 0.06 -4.36 -1.66
CA LEU A 237 -0.37 -3.47 -0.58
C LEU A 237 -0.83 -4.23 0.66
N SER A 238 -1.59 -5.32 0.51
CA SER A 238 -1.99 -6.14 1.66
C SER A 238 -0.80 -6.85 2.32
N HIS A 239 0.24 -7.17 1.54
CA HIS A 239 1.50 -7.75 2.04
C HIS A 239 2.34 -6.75 2.83
N VAL A 240 2.07 -5.44 2.79
CA VAL A 240 2.80 -4.49 3.64
C VAL A 240 2.62 -4.85 5.12
N TRP A 241 1.41 -5.27 5.51
CA TRP A 241 1.06 -5.57 6.90
C TRP A 241 0.86 -7.06 7.19
N ILE A 242 0.39 -7.85 6.22
CA ILE A 242 0.12 -9.28 6.45
C ILE A 242 1.20 -10.11 5.80
N ASP A 243 1.78 -11.01 6.60
CA ASP A 243 2.67 -12.04 6.08
C ASP A 243 1.85 -13.23 5.58
N PHE A 244 1.77 -13.39 4.27
CA PHE A 244 1.01 -14.49 3.70
C PHE A 244 1.82 -15.78 3.48
N ARG A 245 3.10 -15.83 3.88
CA ARG A 245 3.92 -17.04 3.72
C ARG A 245 3.36 -18.19 4.54
N GLY A 246 3.09 -19.30 3.88
CA GLY A 246 2.62 -20.54 4.49
C GLY A 246 1.17 -20.51 4.99
N ILE A 247 0.43 -19.43 4.74
CA ILE A 247 -1.01 -19.34 5.08
C ILE A 247 -1.84 -19.25 3.80
N GLN A 248 -2.95 -19.97 3.77
CA GLN A 248 -3.82 -20.06 2.60
C GLN A 248 -5.27 -19.98 3.04
N ASP A 249 -6.10 -19.26 2.29
CA ASP A 249 -7.56 -19.42 2.32
C ASP A 249 -8.00 -20.65 1.52
N ALA A 250 -9.30 -20.84 1.34
CA ALA A 250 -9.83 -21.97 0.56
C ALA A 250 -9.43 -21.93 -0.93
N PHE A 251 -9.46 -20.76 -1.57
CA PHE A 251 -9.16 -20.62 -2.99
C PHE A 251 -7.69 -20.92 -3.27
N MET A 252 -6.78 -20.28 -2.53
CA MET A 252 -5.35 -20.44 -2.73
C MET A 252 -4.87 -21.84 -2.37
N ARG A 253 -5.51 -22.49 -1.38
CA ARG A 253 -5.25 -23.89 -1.05
C ARG A 253 -5.64 -24.85 -2.17
N ASP A 254 -6.77 -24.62 -2.85
CA ASP A 254 -7.16 -25.40 -4.05
C ASP A 254 -6.11 -25.29 -5.16
N LYS A 255 -5.47 -24.13 -5.29
CA LYS A 255 -4.37 -23.89 -6.25
C LYS A 255 -3.00 -24.37 -5.76
N GLY A 256 -2.89 -24.80 -4.50
CA GLY A 256 -1.64 -25.23 -3.90
C GLY A 256 -0.59 -24.12 -3.75
N LEU A 257 -1.00 -22.84 -3.74
CA LEU A 257 -0.12 -21.67 -3.56
C LEU A 257 -0.55 -20.86 -2.34
N ASP A 258 0.35 -20.09 -1.75
CA ASP A 258 -0.03 -18.98 -0.86
C ASP A 258 -0.02 -17.65 -1.63
N TYR A 259 -0.53 -16.58 -1.03
CA TYR A 259 -0.53 -15.27 -1.67
C TYR A 259 0.88 -14.69 -1.84
N PHE A 260 1.88 -15.17 -1.09
CA PHE A 260 3.28 -14.70 -1.23
C PHE A 260 3.91 -15.26 -2.50
N GLU A 261 3.76 -16.55 -2.76
CA GLU A 261 4.17 -17.18 -4.02
C GLU A 261 3.37 -16.62 -5.20
N ASN A 262 2.08 -16.32 -5.02
CA ASN A 262 1.29 -15.64 -6.05
C ASN A 262 1.88 -14.27 -6.43
N SER A 263 2.23 -13.44 -5.45
CA SER A 263 2.85 -12.13 -5.67
C SER A 263 4.25 -12.24 -6.26
N ARG A 264 5.01 -13.29 -5.90
CA ARG A 264 6.28 -13.63 -6.57
C ARG A 264 6.04 -13.89 -8.05
N ARG A 265 5.08 -14.74 -8.42
CA ARG A 265 4.74 -15.02 -9.83
C ARG A 265 4.27 -13.78 -10.59
N ALA A 266 3.43 -12.94 -9.99
CA ALA A 266 3.03 -11.67 -10.58
C ALA A 266 4.22 -10.74 -10.88
N THR A 267 5.23 -10.74 -9.99
CA THR A 267 6.49 -10.00 -10.19
C THR A 267 7.29 -10.54 -11.38
N TYR A 268 7.40 -11.86 -11.52
CA TYR A 268 8.03 -12.49 -12.68
C TYR A 268 7.30 -12.18 -13.99
N VAL A 269 5.96 -12.21 -13.99
CA VAL A 269 5.13 -11.84 -15.13
C VAL A 269 5.39 -10.40 -15.56
N GLN A 270 5.46 -9.46 -14.60
CA GLN A 270 5.75 -8.05 -14.86
C GLN A 270 7.13 -7.84 -15.50
N GLN A 271 8.18 -8.46 -14.97
CA GLN A 271 9.51 -8.37 -15.59
C GLN A 271 9.51 -9.02 -16.98
N ARG A 272 8.86 -10.18 -17.14
CA ARG A 272 8.84 -10.86 -18.43
C ARG A 272 8.09 -10.06 -19.50
N TYR A 273 6.96 -9.45 -19.16
CA TYR A 273 6.25 -8.52 -20.04
C TYR A 273 7.17 -7.37 -20.48
N ALA A 274 7.94 -6.79 -19.56
CA ALA A 274 8.87 -5.71 -19.89
C ALA A 274 10.04 -6.16 -20.79
N ILE A 275 10.54 -7.40 -20.63
CA ILE A 275 11.54 -7.99 -21.53
C ILE A 275 10.97 -8.19 -22.94
N ASP A 276 9.75 -8.72 -23.04
CA ASP A 276 9.11 -8.98 -24.33
C ASP A 276 8.69 -7.67 -25.03
N ASN A 277 8.34 -6.63 -24.26
CA ASN A 277 8.06 -5.27 -24.70
C ASN A 277 7.17 -5.23 -25.96
N PRO A 278 5.92 -5.73 -25.88
CA PRO A 278 5.07 -5.94 -27.06
C PRO A 278 4.78 -4.63 -27.81
N HIS A 279 4.77 -3.51 -27.09
CA HIS A 279 4.54 -2.18 -27.64
C HIS A 279 5.82 -1.44 -28.02
N ARG A 280 7.01 -2.03 -27.86
CA ARG A 280 8.32 -1.43 -28.22
C ARG A 280 8.53 -0.05 -27.60
N PHE A 281 8.16 0.12 -26.33
CA PHE A 281 8.46 1.33 -25.56
C PHE A 281 9.96 1.41 -25.26
N ALA A 282 10.51 2.62 -25.21
CA ALA A 282 11.89 2.82 -24.84
C ALA A 282 12.12 2.43 -23.37
N GLY A 283 13.31 1.91 -23.07
CA GLY A 283 13.75 1.58 -21.72
C GLY A 283 13.26 0.24 -21.17
N TYR A 284 12.10 -0.27 -21.59
CA TYR A 284 11.55 -1.56 -21.13
C TYR A 284 12.56 -2.71 -21.26
N GLY A 285 12.72 -3.50 -20.20
CA GLY A 285 13.62 -4.65 -20.23
C GLY A 285 13.83 -5.31 -18.86
N GLU A 286 14.86 -6.17 -18.79
CA GLU A 286 15.17 -7.00 -17.60
C GLU A 286 15.35 -6.17 -16.31
N HIS A 287 15.85 -4.94 -16.41
CA HIS A 287 16.14 -4.06 -15.25
C HIS A 287 15.25 -2.82 -15.20
N CYS A 288 14.30 -2.69 -16.12
CA CYS A 288 13.44 -1.52 -16.27
C CYS A 288 12.01 -1.98 -16.55
N TRP A 289 11.28 -2.17 -15.45
CA TRP A 289 9.92 -2.71 -15.39
C TRP A 289 9.18 -2.09 -14.19
N GLY A 290 7.93 -2.48 -13.95
CA GLY A 290 7.11 -1.99 -12.85
C GLY A 290 5.91 -1.18 -13.35
N ILE A 291 4.90 -1.87 -13.86
CA ILE A 291 3.66 -1.28 -14.38
C ILE A 291 2.59 -1.35 -13.28
N THR A 292 2.06 -0.20 -12.88
CA THR A 292 1.10 -0.07 -11.78
C THR A 292 0.34 1.25 -11.85
N ALA A 293 -0.59 1.49 -10.92
CA ALA A 293 -1.19 2.79 -10.72
C ALA A 293 -0.12 3.86 -10.43
N SER A 294 -0.07 4.91 -11.26
CA SER A 294 0.94 5.95 -11.14
C SER A 294 0.54 7.22 -11.89
N ASP A 295 1.20 8.33 -11.55
CA ASP A 295 1.26 9.54 -12.35
C ASP A 295 1.79 9.24 -13.77
N GLY A 296 1.51 10.12 -14.73
CA GLY A 296 1.90 9.97 -16.13
C GLY A 296 2.07 11.29 -16.89
N PRO A 297 2.63 11.26 -18.12
CA PRO A 297 2.90 12.47 -18.89
C PRO A 297 1.68 13.19 -19.45
N GLY A 298 0.53 12.52 -19.48
CA GLY A 298 -0.66 12.95 -20.22
C GLY A 298 -1.69 13.74 -19.40
N PRO A 299 -2.90 13.96 -19.95
CA PRO A 299 -3.41 13.37 -21.19
C PRO A 299 -2.82 14.03 -22.44
N GLU A 300 -2.08 13.27 -23.26
CA GLU A 300 -1.50 13.77 -24.52
C GLU A 300 -1.38 12.63 -25.55
N THR A 301 -1.46 12.94 -26.85
CA THR A 301 -1.15 11.99 -27.93
C THR A 301 -0.04 12.56 -28.81
N LEU A 302 1.05 11.81 -28.96
CA LEU A 302 2.22 12.22 -29.73
C LEU A 302 2.54 11.20 -30.83
N ARG A 303 3.07 11.69 -31.95
CA ARG A 303 3.67 10.84 -32.97
C ARG A 303 5.17 10.75 -32.75
N LEU A 304 5.64 9.63 -32.19
CA LEU A 304 7.03 9.37 -31.84
C LEU A 304 7.59 8.24 -32.71
N HIS A 305 8.71 8.48 -33.39
CA HIS A 305 9.32 7.51 -34.32
C HIS A 305 8.32 6.91 -35.33
N SER A 306 7.44 7.75 -35.88
CA SER A 306 6.35 7.38 -36.80
C SER A 306 5.21 6.55 -36.20
N VAL A 307 5.23 6.25 -34.90
CA VAL A 307 4.18 5.56 -34.15
C VAL A 307 3.37 6.57 -33.35
N GLU A 308 2.04 6.49 -33.41
CA GLU A 308 1.16 7.27 -32.55
C GLU A 308 1.11 6.64 -31.15
N ARG A 309 1.30 7.46 -30.11
CA ARG A 309 1.34 7.04 -28.71
C ARG A 309 0.38 7.92 -27.92
N THR A 310 -0.56 7.29 -27.23
CA THR A 310 -1.43 7.96 -26.25
C THR A 310 -0.81 7.82 -24.86
N PHE A 311 -0.73 8.91 -24.13
CA PHE A 311 -0.23 8.98 -22.76
C PHE A 311 -1.34 9.40 -21.82
N TYR A 312 -1.34 8.84 -20.62
CA TYR A 312 -2.31 9.13 -19.58
C TYR A 312 -1.70 9.98 -18.48
N ASP A 313 -2.55 10.67 -17.72
CA ASP A 313 -2.21 11.23 -16.41
C ASP A 313 -2.17 10.06 -15.38
N TYR A 314 -2.63 10.29 -14.15
CA TYR A 314 -2.81 9.25 -13.15
C TYR A 314 -3.83 8.19 -13.58
N VAL A 315 -3.40 6.94 -13.73
CA VAL A 315 -4.27 5.80 -14.05
C VAL A 315 -3.70 4.48 -13.53
N GLY A 316 -4.58 3.52 -13.22
CA GLY A 316 -4.22 2.13 -12.91
C GLY A 316 -3.67 1.38 -14.13
N ARG A 317 -2.37 1.49 -14.38
CA ARG A 317 -1.68 0.72 -15.45
C ARG A 317 -1.49 -0.72 -15.01
N GLY A 318 -1.58 -1.66 -15.95
CA GLY A 318 -1.48 -3.08 -15.64
C GLY A 318 -1.13 -3.93 -16.85
N VAL A 319 -0.60 -5.14 -16.61
CA VAL A 319 -0.14 -6.05 -17.66
C VAL A 319 -0.64 -7.48 -17.38
N PRO A 320 -0.82 -8.33 -18.40
CA PRO A 320 -0.62 -8.02 -19.83
C PRO A 320 -1.84 -7.39 -20.52
N TYR A 321 -2.98 -7.26 -19.84
CA TYR A 321 -4.25 -6.83 -20.47
C TYR A 321 -4.68 -5.40 -20.13
N GLY A 322 -3.98 -4.71 -19.22
CA GLY A 322 -4.31 -3.34 -18.80
C GLY A 322 -3.72 -2.28 -19.72
N PRO A 323 -4.00 -0.99 -19.44
CA PRO A 323 -3.38 0.09 -20.18
C PRO A 323 -1.88 0.14 -19.90
N ASP A 324 -1.08 0.17 -20.97
CA ASP A 324 0.36 0.42 -20.98
C ASP A 324 0.67 1.54 -21.97
N ASP A 325 1.10 2.70 -21.46
CA ASP A 325 1.57 3.85 -22.23
C ASP A 325 3.10 4.05 -22.17
N GLY A 326 3.83 3.05 -21.68
CA GLY A 326 5.28 3.09 -21.49
C GLY A 326 5.72 3.77 -20.19
N THR A 327 4.80 4.13 -19.30
CA THR A 327 5.12 4.71 -17.99
C THR A 327 5.36 3.62 -16.95
N LEU A 328 6.47 3.76 -16.22
CA LEU A 328 6.93 2.82 -15.19
C LEU A 328 7.00 3.53 -13.83
N ALA A 329 6.76 2.79 -12.75
CA ALA A 329 6.80 3.32 -11.39
C ALA A 329 7.79 2.52 -10.53
N PRO A 330 8.95 3.09 -10.14
CA PRO A 330 10.00 2.35 -9.45
C PRO A 330 9.62 1.90 -8.03
N TRP A 331 8.62 2.53 -7.41
CA TRP A 331 8.17 2.15 -6.07
C TRP A 331 7.60 0.72 -6.01
N VAL A 332 6.91 0.28 -7.08
CA VAL A 332 6.29 -1.05 -7.15
C VAL A 332 7.34 -2.14 -7.34
N VAL A 333 8.48 -1.80 -7.95
CA VAL A 333 9.64 -2.69 -8.07
C VAL A 333 10.24 -2.94 -6.70
N ILE A 334 10.46 -1.89 -5.89
CA ILE A 334 10.95 -2.04 -4.51
C ILE A 334 9.96 -2.78 -3.63
N ALA A 335 8.66 -2.49 -3.76
CA ALA A 335 7.63 -3.18 -3.00
C ALA A 335 7.59 -4.68 -3.30
N ALA A 336 8.21 -5.14 -4.41
CA ALA A 336 8.39 -6.55 -4.72
C ALA A 336 9.64 -7.20 -4.10
N LEU A 337 10.47 -6.43 -3.39
CA LEU A 337 11.77 -6.88 -2.88
C LEU A 337 11.69 -8.13 -2.01
N PRO A 338 10.70 -8.30 -1.10
CA PRO A 338 10.58 -9.53 -0.34
C PRO A 338 10.24 -10.77 -1.20
N PHE A 339 9.55 -10.59 -2.33
CA PHE A 339 9.08 -11.71 -3.14
C PHE A 339 10.12 -12.21 -4.12
N ALA A 340 10.87 -11.30 -4.78
CA ALA A 340 11.80 -11.64 -5.85
C ALA A 340 13.06 -10.74 -5.84
N PRO A 341 13.88 -10.79 -4.77
CA PRO A 341 15.05 -9.92 -4.63
C PRO A 341 16.04 -10.05 -5.79
N GLU A 342 16.13 -11.23 -6.41
CA GLU A 342 16.96 -11.50 -7.58
C GLU A 342 16.56 -10.70 -8.83
N LEU A 343 15.30 -10.26 -8.94
CA LEU A 343 14.82 -9.39 -10.02
C LEU A 343 14.88 -7.92 -9.61
N VAL A 344 14.60 -7.64 -8.34
CA VAL A 344 14.46 -6.29 -7.81
C VAL A 344 15.82 -5.62 -7.61
N LEU A 345 16.80 -6.27 -6.99
CA LEU A 345 18.08 -5.62 -6.68
C LEU A 345 18.83 -5.08 -7.92
N PRO A 346 18.88 -5.81 -9.07
CA PRO A 346 19.41 -5.26 -10.31
C PRO A 346 18.57 -4.12 -10.90
N ALA A 347 17.24 -4.19 -10.79
CA ALA A 347 16.35 -3.14 -11.28
C ALA A 347 16.46 -1.85 -10.45
N VAL A 348 16.66 -1.97 -9.14
CA VAL A 348 16.91 -0.84 -8.23
C VAL A 348 18.30 -0.22 -8.52
N HIS A 349 19.30 -1.03 -8.84
CA HIS A 349 20.60 -0.54 -9.34
C HIS A 349 20.43 0.27 -10.62
N PHE A 350 19.70 -0.26 -11.61
CA PHE A 350 19.40 0.46 -12.86
C PHE A 350 18.68 1.79 -12.57
N CYS A 351 17.63 1.78 -11.75
CA CYS A 351 16.89 2.98 -11.37
C CYS A 351 17.78 4.04 -10.69
N THR A 352 18.76 3.60 -9.90
CA THR A 352 19.69 4.47 -9.17
C THR A 352 20.77 5.06 -10.07
N HIS A 353 21.45 4.25 -10.86
CA HIS A 353 22.68 4.67 -11.55
C HIS A 353 22.47 5.02 -13.03
N GLU A 354 21.57 4.32 -13.71
CA GLU A 354 21.34 4.49 -15.13
C GLU A 354 20.19 5.47 -15.38
N ALA A 355 19.01 5.21 -14.82
CA ALA A 355 17.87 6.11 -14.92
C ALA A 355 17.96 7.32 -13.97
N LYS A 356 18.86 7.29 -12.98
CA LYS A 356 19.16 8.40 -12.05
C LYS A 356 17.94 8.94 -11.32
N LEU A 357 16.98 8.08 -10.99
CA LEU A 357 15.68 8.47 -10.43
C LEU A 357 15.75 8.98 -8.98
N ARG A 358 16.93 8.95 -8.34
CA ARG A 358 17.18 9.58 -7.03
C ARG A 358 17.59 11.05 -7.12
N GLN A 359 17.89 11.55 -8.31
CA GLN A 359 18.38 12.92 -8.45
C GLN A 359 17.27 13.96 -8.31
N PHE A 360 17.68 15.18 -7.93
CA PHE A 360 16.83 16.37 -7.88
C PHE A 360 15.59 16.21 -6.98
N ASN A 361 15.73 15.52 -5.85
CA ASN A 361 14.73 15.44 -4.79
C ASN A 361 15.34 14.90 -3.47
N PRO A 362 14.64 15.06 -2.33
CA PRO A 362 15.08 14.52 -1.05
C PRO A 362 14.37 13.21 -0.62
N TYR A 363 13.51 12.62 -1.45
CA TYR A 363 12.58 11.53 -1.09
C TYR A 363 12.88 10.19 -1.79
N GLY A 364 14.13 9.97 -2.19
CA GLY A 364 14.53 8.73 -2.87
C GLY A 364 14.08 8.73 -4.33
N PHE A 365 13.37 7.68 -4.75
CA PHE A 365 12.93 7.57 -6.14
C PHE A 365 11.76 8.50 -6.49
N LYS A 366 11.85 9.11 -7.68
CA LYS A 366 10.73 9.76 -8.36
C LYS A 366 9.55 8.79 -8.52
N ALA A 367 8.33 9.34 -8.50
CA ALA A 367 7.12 8.52 -8.45
C ALA A 367 6.90 7.65 -9.70
N ALA A 368 7.20 8.18 -10.88
CA ALA A 368 7.06 7.51 -12.17
C ALA A 368 7.97 8.16 -13.22
N PHE A 369 8.24 7.43 -14.30
CA PHE A 369 8.98 7.92 -15.46
C PHE A 369 8.53 7.20 -16.73
N ASN A 370 8.72 7.85 -17.88
CA ASN A 370 8.39 7.29 -19.19
C ASN A 370 9.54 7.61 -20.16
N PRO A 371 10.45 6.65 -20.41
CA PRO A 371 11.59 6.85 -21.31
C PRO A 371 11.21 7.11 -22.77
N THR A 372 9.97 6.78 -23.17
CA THR A 372 9.48 7.02 -24.53
C THR A 372 9.04 8.47 -24.71
N HIS A 373 8.48 9.08 -23.66
CA HIS A 373 8.00 10.44 -23.69
C HIS A 373 9.17 11.44 -23.54
N PRO A 374 9.29 12.47 -24.39
CA PRO A 374 10.43 13.41 -24.34
C PRO A 374 10.43 14.32 -23.10
N GLY A 375 9.29 14.39 -22.40
CA GLY A 375 9.08 15.27 -21.26
C GLY A 375 8.93 16.74 -21.69
N ARG A 376 8.89 17.65 -20.71
CA ARG A 376 8.84 19.09 -21.00
C ARG A 376 10.22 19.59 -21.47
N PRO A 377 10.28 20.60 -22.35
CA PRO A 377 11.56 21.21 -22.76
C PRO A 377 12.40 21.64 -21.54
N GLY A 378 13.69 21.30 -21.56
CA GLY A 378 14.63 21.65 -20.49
C GLY A 378 14.62 20.73 -19.26
N ASN A 379 13.88 19.61 -19.29
CA ASN A 379 13.97 18.62 -18.22
C ASN A 379 15.38 17.97 -18.17
N PRO A 380 15.91 17.65 -16.98
CA PRO A 380 17.28 17.15 -16.84
C PRO A 380 17.44 15.65 -17.16
N PHE A 381 16.36 14.92 -17.41
CA PHE A 381 16.36 13.46 -17.57
C PHE A 381 16.35 13.00 -19.04
N GLY A 382 16.06 13.91 -19.98
CA GLY A 382 15.91 13.56 -21.41
C GLY A 382 14.66 12.75 -21.74
N CYS A 383 13.79 12.53 -20.75
CA CYS A 383 12.52 11.85 -20.87
C CYS A 383 11.53 12.41 -19.82
N TRP A 384 10.28 11.98 -19.86
CA TRP A 384 9.33 12.38 -18.82
C TRP A 384 9.64 11.65 -17.51
N VAL A 385 9.71 12.43 -16.43
CA VAL A 385 9.82 11.95 -15.05
C VAL A 385 8.83 12.76 -14.24
N SER A 386 8.07 12.11 -13.36
CA SER A 386 7.11 12.77 -12.48
C SER A 386 7.80 13.90 -11.70
N PRO A 387 7.26 15.14 -11.72
CA PRO A 387 7.78 16.21 -10.90
C PRO A 387 7.40 16.05 -9.42
N TRP A 388 6.50 15.13 -9.09
CA TRP A 388 5.88 14.99 -7.78
C TRP A 388 6.22 13.65 -7.10
N HIS A 389 6.15 13.65 -5.77
CA HIS A 389 6.16 12.43 -4.96
C HIS A 389 4.79 12.24 -4.32
N PHE A 390 4.40 10.97 -4.17
CA PHE A 390 3.10 10.59 -3.64
C PHE A 390 3.29 9.75 -2.37
N GLY A 391 2.60 10.07 -1.28
CA GLY A 391 2.76 9.39 0.00
C GLY A 391 2.43 7.89 -0.07
N LEU A 392 1.45 7.51 -0.90
CA LEU A 392 1.10 6.11 -1.16
C LEU A 392 2.27 5.31 -1.77
N ASN A 393 3.15 5.95 -2.53
CA ASN A 393 4.32 5.29 -3.14
C ASN A 393 5.45 5.13 -2.11
N GLN A 394 5.63 6.12 -1.23
CA GLN A 394 6.75 6.16 -0.28
C GLN A 394 6.64 5.09 0.81
N GLY A 395 5.43 4.84 1.29
CA GLY A 395 5.18 3.89 2.39
C GLY A 395 5.63 2.47 2.07
N PRO A 396 5.15 1.86 0.97
CA PRO A 396 5.57 0.53 0.55
C PRO A 396 7.08 0.43 0.34
N ILE A 397 7.76 1.47 -0.15
CA ILE A 397 9.23 1.46 -0.25
C ILE A 397 9.86 1.26 1.13
N VAL A 398 9.53 2.09 2.12
CA VAL A 398 10.12 2.00 3.46
C VAL A 398 9.82 0.65 4.11
N LEU A 399 8.56 0.23 4.05
CA LEU A 399 8.04 -0.92 4.78
C LEU A 399 8.46 -2.25 4.16
N MET A 400 8.48 -2.36 2.82
CA MET A 400 8.86 -3.60 2.14
C MET A 400 10.38 -3.80 2.10
N ILE A 401 11.18 -2.72 2.09
CA ILE A 401 12.62 -2.84 2.39
C ILE A 401 12.82 -3.41 3.79
N GLU A 402 12.06 -2.92 4.78
CA GLU A 402 12.19 -3.42 6.15
C GLU A 402 11.74 -4.87 6.29
N ASN A 403 10.62 -5.25 5.68
CA ASN A 403 10.15 -6.63 5.69
C ASN A 403 11.17 -7.57 5.02
N TYR A 404 11.77 -7.17 3.90
CA TYR A 404 12.87 -7.94 3.28
C TYR A 404 14.08 -8.12 4.22
N ARG A 405 14.46 -7.05 4.94
CA ARG A 405 15.66 -7.06 5.78
C ARG A 405 15.51 -7.82 7.09
N SER A 406 14.35 -7.77 7.73
CA SER A 406 14.20 -8.21 9.13
C SER A 406 12.84 -8.80 9.49
N ASP A 407 11.94 -8.92 8.50
CA ASP A 407 10.52 -9.27 8.68
C ASP A 407 9.82 -8.40 9.75
N MET A 408 10.31 -7.19 10.06
CA MET A 408 9.89 -6.46 11.26
C MET A 408 8.38 -6.23 11.28
N VAL A 409 7.82 -5.59 10.24
CA VAL A 409 6.38 -5.24 10.20
C VAL A 409 5.54 -6.50 10.24
N TRP A 410 5.93 -7.52 9.50
CA TRP A 410 5.28 -8.84 9.54
C TRP A 410 5.31 -9.47 10.92
N ARG A 411 6.45 -9.58 11.59
CA ARG A 411 6.54 -10.15 12.94
C ARG A 411 5.67 -9.40 13.95
N LEU A 412 5.64 -8.07 13.85
CA LEU A 412 4.74 -7.24 14.67
C LEU A 412 3.27 -7.55 14.39
N MET A 413 2.88 -7.57 13.12
CA MET A 413 1.48 -7.68 12.72
C MET A 413 0.92 -9.10 12.80
N ARG A 414 1.76 -10.14 12.75
CA ARG A 414 1.37 -11.51 13.14
C ARG A 414 0.83 -11.56 14.57
N GLY A 415 1.28 -10.67 15.46
CA GLY A 415 0.78 -10.53 16.84
C GLY A 415 -0.52 -9.72 16.97
N CYS A 416 -1.02 -9.10 15.89
CA CYS A 416 -2.25 -8.33 15.91
C CYS A 416 -3.48 -9.26 15.96
N ARG A 417 -4.17 -9.30 17.10
CA ARG A 417 -5.35 -10.15 17.30
C ARG A 417 -6.46 -9.91 16.28
N HIS A 418 -6.65 -8.66 15.84
CA HIS A 418 -7.67 -8.31 14.85
C HIS A 418 -7.39 -8.94 13.49
N ILE A 419 -6.12 -8.94 13.05
CA ILE A 419 -5.68 -9.63 11.82
C ILE A 419 -5.83 -11.14 11.96
N GLN A 420 -5.39 -11.74 13.06
CA GLN A 420 -5.53 -13.18 13.31
C GLN A 420 -7.00 -13.63 13.21
N GLN A 421 -7.90 -12.92 13.88
CA GLN A 421 -9.34 -13.22 13.85
C GLN A 421 -9.93 -13.03 12.46
N GLY A 422 -9.52 -11.99 11.74
CA GLY A 422 -9.91 -11.75 10.36
C GLY A 422 -9.50 -12.88 9.43
N LEU A 423 -8.24 -13.29 9.50
CA LEU A 423 -7.69 -14.40 8.71
C LEU A 423 -8.44 -15.71 9.00
N TRP A 424 -8.64 -16.07 10.27
CA TRP A 424 -9.40 -17.28 10.62
C TRP A 424 -10.84 -17.24 10.09
N ARG A 425 -11.52 -16.08 10.18
CA ARG A 425 -12.89 -15.90 9.68
C ARG A 425 -12.96 -15.91 8.14
N ALA A 426 -11.89 -15.48 7.47
CA ALA A 426 -11.71 -15.62 6.03
C ALA A 426 -11.35 -17.05 5.59
N GLY A 427 -11.18 -17.99 6.54
CA GLY A 427 -10.84 -19.39 6.23
C GLY A 427 -9.36 -19.63 5.97
N PHE A 428 -8.48 -18.70 6.37
CA PHE A 428 -7.04 -18.93 6.32
C PHE A 428 -6.60 -19.97 7.35
N SER A 429 -5.64 -20.80 6.96
CA SER A 429 -4.95 -21.73 7.85
C SER A 429 -3.55 -22.08 7.33
N GLY A 430 -2.77 -22.80 8.16
CA GLY A 430 -1.38 -23.18 7.89
C GLY A 430 -0.37 -22.25 8.55
N GLY A 431 0.92 -22.56 8.37
CA GLY A 431 2.06 -21.71 8.72
C GLY A 431 1.99 -21.12 10.13
N TRP A 432 2.41 -19.86 10.24
CA TRP A 432 2.46 -19.11 11.51
C TRP A 432 1.08 -18.93 12.16
N LEU A 433 0.00 -19.00 11.37
CA LEU A 433 -1.36 -18.80 11.88
C LEU A 433 -1.87 -20.01 12.68
N GLU A 434 -1.41 -21.21 12.34
CA GLU A 434 -1.76 -22.44 13.06
C GLU A 434 -0.95 -22.60 14.35
N GLU A 435 0.34 -22.25 14.33
CA GLU A 435 1.22 -22.24 15.51
C GLU A 435 0.62 -21.40 16.65
N LEU A 436 0.08 -20.22 16.32
CA LEU A 436 -0.59 -19.34 17.29
C LEU A 436 -1.90 -19.92 17.86
N ARG A 437 -2.58 -20.81 17.12
CA ARG A 437 -3.80 -21.47 17.60
C ARG A 437 -3.48 -22.53 18.64
N ASP A 438 -2.35 -23.22 18.48
CA ASP A 438 -1.90 -24.27 19.40
C ASP A 438 -1.28 -23.70 20.68
N GLU A 439 -0.74 -22.48 20.64
CA GLU A 439 -0.22 -21.74 21.81
C GLU A 439 -1.31 -21.07 22.65
N ALA A 440 -2.52 -20.87 22.12
CA ALA A 440 -3.62 -20.33 22.91
C ALA A 440 -4.06 -21.36 23.97
N PRO A 441 -4.15 -21.00 25.27
CA PRO A 441 -4.58 -21.94 26.29
C PRO A 441 -5.96 -22.47 25.89
N ARG A 442 -6.07 -23.79 25.69
CA ARG A 442 -7.34 -24.48 25.52
C ARG A 442 -8.22 -24.06 26.69
N SER A 443 -9.16 -23.16 26.44
CA SER A 443 -10.16 -22.81 27.45
C SER A 443 -10.80 -24.12 27.88
N ALA A 444 -10.74 -24.40 29.17
CA ALA A 444 -11.33 -25.57 29.76
C ALA A 444 -12.78 -25.64 29.30
N SER A 445 -13.15 -26.75 28.66
CA SER A 445 -14.54 -27.13 28.47
C SER A 445 -15.23 -27.04 29.82
N VAL A 446 -16.12 -26.07 29.98
CA VAL A 446 -17.05 -26.03 31.11
C VAL A 446 -18.25 -26.86 30.71
N ALA A 447 -18.43 -27.93 31.49
CA ALA A 447 -19.55 -28.89 31.57
C ALA A 447 -19.69 -29.90 30.42
#